data_AF-A0AA47BTI8-F1
#
_entry.id   AF-A0AA47BTI8-F1
#
_cell.length_a   1.000
_cell.length_b   1.000
_cell.length_c   1.000
_cell.angle_alpha   90.00
_cell.angle_beta   90.00
_cell.angle_gamma   90.00
#
_symmetry.space_group_name_H-M   'P 1'
#
loop_
_entity.id
_entity.type
_entity.pdbx_description
1 polymer ?
#
loop_
_entity_poly.entity_id
_entity_poly.type
_entity_poly.pdbx_seq_one_letter_code
_entity_poly.pdbx_strand_id
1 'polypeptide(L)'
;MDRLELTPMLRGAYMAALGCPVIVHSAEDSRLDIPELDFPFGEIGQKGLDWPGDRLPMAVRVKGLGSFYVGRDWEEAERAARMPFGELPLFARDASVRRGVVEGKVVLITGGAQGLGAGIARGLVEQGAFVIIADINLEGAREQADKLNSSGSRRAEAVGVDVSSELSIRKMTERVLLSAGGIDILISNAGILRAGSVLEQSAVDFEFVTRINYSAFFLLVKHMASILVRQRATNPGYSSDIIQINSKSGLVGSNKNAAYAGGKFGGIGLVQSFALELVEYGIKVNAICPGNLFDGPLWSDPDKGLFVQYLKTGKIPGAGDVKDVRKFYEEKVPMGRGCESQDVLRAILYCVEQQYETGQAVPVTGGQVMLG
;
A
#
# COMPACT_ATOMS: atom_id res chain seq x y z
N MET A 1 16.45 18.84 -12.53
CA MET A 1 15.42 18.07 -11.80
C MET A 1 14.09 18.31 -12.48
N ASP A 2 13.21 17.31 -12.57
CA ASP A 2 11.87 17.43 -13.13
C ASP A 2 10.77 17.48 -12.04
N ARG A 3 9.50 17.56 -12.44
CA ARG A 3 8.36 17.60 -11.50
C ARG A 3 8.28 16.37 -10.60
N LEU A 4 8.61 15.19 -11.12
CA LEU A 4 8.48 13.92 -10.41
C LEU A 4 9.48 13.85 -9.26
N GLU A 5 10.70 14.30 -9.52
CA GLU A 5 11.77 14.38 -8.53
C GLU A 5 11.48 15.40 -7.41
N LEU A 6 10.80 16.51 -7.73
CA LEU A 6 10.52 17.60 -6.78
C LEU A 6 9.38 17.29 -5.81
N THR A 7 8.28 16.70 -6.29
CA THR A 7 7.07 16.49 -5.48
C THR A 7 7.27 15.76 -4.13
N PRO A 8 8.11 14.71 -3.99
CA PRO A 8 8.34 14.07 -2.68
C PRO A 8 9.18 14.90 -1.74
N MET A 9 10.11 15.70 -2.26
CA MET A 9 10.88 16.64 -1.44
C MET A 9 9.97 17.76 -0.92
N LEU A 10 9.09 18.30 -1.78
CA LEU A 10 8.11 19.30 -1.39
C LEU A 10 7.17 18.74 -0.31
N ARG A 11 6.63 17.54 -0.51
CA ARG A 11 5.77 16.85 0.46
C ARG A 11 6.47 16.70 1.81
N GLY A 12 7.69 16.16 1.82
CA GLY A 12 8.44 15.97 3.06
C GLY A 12 8.69 17.26 3.82
N ALA A 13 9.05 18.35 3.12
CA ALA A 13 9.27 19.65 3.74
C ALA A 13 8.00 20.24 4.39
N TYR A 14 6.84 20.12 3.73
CA TYR A 14 5.56 20.48 4.36
C TYR A 14 5.23 19.63 5.58
N MET A 15 5.48 18.32 5.51
CA MET A 15 5.27 17.42 6.65
C MET A 15 6.18 17.74 7.83
N ALA A 16 7.42 18.17 7.56
CA ALA A 16 8.36 18.60 8.60
C ALA A 16 7.86 19.87 9.30
N ALA A 17 7.35 20.83 8.52
CA ALA A 17 6.88 22.11 9.03
C ALA A 17 5.52 22.02 9.76
N LEU A 18 4.58 21.23 9.23
CA LEU A 18 3.23 21.07 9.82
C LEU A 18 3.18 20.00 10.90
N GLY A 19 4.14 19.08 10.90
CA GLY A 19 4.06 17.90 11.72
C GLY A 19 2.85 17.03 11.36
N CYS A 20 2.35 16.97 10.14
CA CYS A 20 1.29 16.03 9.77
C CYS A 20 1.45 15.56 8.32
N PRO A 21 0.86 14.40 7.96
CA PRO A 21 0.78 13.99 6.55
C PRO A 21 0.05 15.04 5.70
N VAL A 22 0.52 15.21 4.46
CA VAL A 22 -0.12 16.09 3.48
C VAL A 22 -0.14 15.43 2.10
N ILE A 23 -0.92 16.00 1.20
CA ILE A 23 -0.99 15.68 -0.22
C ILE A 23 -0.38 16.86 -0.98
N VAL A 24 0.52 16.55 -1.91
CA VAL A 24 1.04 17.53 -2.88
C VAL A 24 0.56 17.13 -4.27
N HIS A 25 -0.34 17.92 -4.84
CA HIS A 25 -0.90 17.69 -6.16
C HIS A 25 -0.23 18.57 -7.19
N SER A 26 0.32 17.99 -8.26
CA SER A 26 0.96 18.75 -9.33
C SER A 26 -0.04 19.16 -10.41
N ALA A 27 -0.04 20.44 -10.81
CA ALA A 27 -0.95 20.99 -11.78
C ALA A 27 -0.24 21.78 -12.89
N GLU A 28 -0.80 21.75 -14.10
CA GLU A 28 -0.38 22.61 -15.22
C GLU A 28 -1.16 23.93 -15.14
N ASP A 29 -0.47 24.96 -14.65
CA ASP A 29 -0.78 26.40 -14.55
C ASP A 29 -2.23 26.90 -14.84
N SER A 30 -2.85 27.58 -13.86
CA SER A 30 -3.44 28.94 -14.00
C SER A 30 -4.27 29.37 -12.79
N ARG A 31 -3.63 30.10 -11.86
CA ARG A 31 -4.25 31.21 -11.10
C ARG A 31 -3.18 32.29 -10.90
N LEU A 32 -3.60 33.55 -11.02
CA LEU A 32 -2.70 34.71 -11.21
C LEU A 32 -1.91 35.12 -9.95
N ASP A 33 -2.29 34.64 -8.76
CA ASP A 33 -1.70 35.06 -7.46
C ASP A 33 -1.11 33.89 -6.65
N ILE A 34 -0.25 33.06 -7.24
CA ILE A 34 0.51 32.01 -6.51
C ILE A 34 1.92 32.54 -6.21
N PRO A 35 2.40 32.51 -4.95
CA PRO A 35 3.78 32.86 -4.63
C PRO A 35 4.76 32.03 -5.47
N GLU A 36 5.66 32.73 -6.17
CA GLU A 36 6.75 32.09 -6.90
C GLU A 36 7.89 31.79 -5.94
N LEU A 37 8.21 30.51 -5.81
CA LEU A 37 9.37 30.06 -5.07
C LEU A 37 10.58 30.07 -6.00
N ASP A 38 11.54 30.95 -5.72
CA ASP A 38 12.83 31.00 -6.41
C ASP A 38 13.92 30.40 -5.49
N PHE A 39 13.92 29.07 -5.35
CA PHE A 39 14.91 28.37 -4.52
C PHE A 39 16.02 27.73 -5.36
N PRO A 40 17.29 27.82 -4.93
CA PRO A 40 18.35 26.97 -5.46
C PRO A 40 18.04 25.51 -5.15
N PHE A 41 17.87 24.72 -6.21
CA PHE A 41 17.49 23.30 -6.21
C PHE A 41 18.19 22.42 -5.14
N GLY A 42 19.45 22.70 -4.78
CA GLY A 42 20.22 21.94 -3.79
C GLY A 42 19.94 22.25 -2.32
N GLU A 43 19.16 23.29 -2.00
CA GLU A 43 19.00 23.78 -0.62
C GLU A 43 17.72 23.29 0.09
N ILE A 44 16.73 22.77 -0.67
CA ILE A 44 15.40 22.32 -0.18
C ILE A 44 15.51 21.27 0.95
N GLY A 45 16.56 20.43 0.94
CA GLY A 45 16.81 19.40 1.95
C GLY A 45 17.87 19.75 3.00
N GLN A 46 18.57 20.88 2.88
CA GLN A 46 19.70 21.21 3.77
C GLN A 46 19.40 22.32 4.78
N LYS A 47 18.47 23.24 4.46
CA LYS A 47 18.11 24.38 5.33
C LYS A 47 16.62 24.50 5.63
N GLY A 48 15.81 23.58 5.11
CA GLY A 48 14.37 23.77 5.00
C GLY A 48 14.03 24.65 3.78
N LEU A 49 12.74 24.69 3.44
CA LEU A 49 12.23 25.64 2.46
C LEU A 49 12.00 26.98 3.18
N ASP A 50 12.67 28.05 2.74
CA ASP A 50 12.45 29.42 3.25
C ASP A 50 11.17 29.99 2.62
N TRP A 51 10.03 29.58 3.16
CA TRP A 51 8.73 30.04 2.67
C TRP A 51 8.63 31.56 2.75
N PRO A 52 8.16 32.26 1.70
CA PRO A 52 8.00 33.70 1.76
C PRO A 52 6.92 34.08 2.80
N GLY A 53 7.35 34.74 3.88
CA GLY A 53 6.49 35.21 4.98
C GLY A 53 6.40 34.26 6.17
N ASP A 54 5.61 34.62 7.19
CA ASP A 54 5.53 33.89 8.46
C ASP A 54 4.64 32.62 8.41
N ARG A 55 4.09 32.24 7.25
CA ARG A 55 3.07 31.18 7.09
C ARG A 55 3.32 30.30 5.86
N LEU A 56 2.94 29.02 5.97
CA LEU A 56 3.08 28.03 4.89
C LEU A 56 2.02 28.22 3.79
N PRO A 57 2.43 28.36 2.51
CA PRO A 57 1.48 28.57 1.41
C PRO A 57 0.73 27.28 1.06
N MET A 58 -0.57 27.38 0.75
CA MET A 58 -1.39 26.25 0.24
C MET A 58 -1.13 25.92 -1.23
N ALA A 59 -0.46 26.81 -1.96
CA ALA A 59 -0.09 26.62 -3.36
C ALA A 59 1.26 27.27 -3.62
N VAL A 60 2.11 26.61 -4.39
CA VAL A 60 3.43 27.13 -4.77
C VAL A 60 3.70 26.96 -6.25
N ARG A 61 4.37 27.95 -6.83
CA ARG A 61 4.85 27.90 -8.22
C ARG A 61 6.36 27.74 -8.19
N VAL A 62 6.87 26.73 -8.89
CA VAL A 62 8.31 26.55 -9.08
C VAL A 62 8.64 26.82 -10.53
N LYS A 63 9.56 27.77 -10.74
CA LYS A 63 9.96 28.26 -12.06
C LYS A 63 10.41 27.11 -12.95
N GLY A 64 9.80 27.01 -14.13
CA GLY A 64 10.09 25.96 -15.12
C GLY A 64 9.53 24.56 -14.80
N LEU A 65 8.87 24.36 -13.65
CA LEU A 65 8.31 23.07 -13.24
C LEU A 65 6.79 23.10 -13.04
N GLY A 66 6.18 24.28 -12.82
CA GLY A 66 4.73 24.45 -12.74
C GLY A 66 4.22 24.69 -11.32
N SER A 67 2.93 24.43 -11.10
CA SER A 67 2.24 24.71 -9.84
C SER A 67 1.98 23.43 -9.04
N PHE A 68 2.01 23.58 -7.72
CA PHE A 68 1.75 22.50 -6.78
C PHE A 68 0.76 22.98 -5.72
N TYR A 69 -0.29 22.19 -5.48
CA TYR A 69 -1.28 22.44 -4.45
C TYR A 69 -1.04 21.53 -3.26
N VAL A 70 -1.25 22.05 -2.07
CA VAL A 70 -0.94 21.36 -0.82
C VAL A 70 -2.13 21.41 0.12
N GLY A 71 -2.44 20.26 0.71
CA GLY A 71 -3.49 20.13 1.72
C GLY A 71 -3.26 18.91 2.61
N ARG A 72 -3.86 18.88 3.80
CA ARG A 72 -3.81 17.75 4.74
C ARG A 72 -4.62 16.55 4.22
N ASP A 73 -5.60 16.84 3.37
CA ASP A 73 -6.37 15.86 2.62
C ASP A 73 -6.56 16.33 1.16
N TRP A 74 -7.21 15.48 0.37
CA TRP A 74 -7.42 15.76 -1.05
C TRP A 74 -8.32 16.97 -1.27
N GLU A 75 -9.34 17.16 -0.42
CA GLU A 75 -10.26 18.29 -0.58
C GLU A 75 -9.57 19.62 -0.28
N GLU A 76 -8.71 19.67 0.73
CA GLU A 76 -7.95 20.87 1.07
C GLU A 76 -6.98 21.22 -0.07
N ALA A 77 -6.32 20.22 -0.66
CA ALA A 77 -5.49 20.42 -1.85
C ALA A 77 -6.33 20.91 -3.06
N GLU A 78 -7.53 20.38 -3.28
CA GLU A 78 -8.45 20.84 -4.33
C GLU A 78 -9.05 22.23 -4.05
N ARG A 79 -9.34 22.58 -2.79
CA ARG A 79 -9.79 23.93 -2.41
C ARG A 79 -8.67 24.94 -2.66
N ALA A 80 -7.43 24.58 -2.34
CA ALA A 80 -6.25 25.37 -2.71
C ALA A 80 -6.18 25.55 -4.24
N ALA A 81 -6.65 24.56 -5.01
CA ALA A 81 -6.79 24.62 -6.46
C ALA A 81 -7.94 25.56 -6.96
N ARG A 82 -8.79 26.12 -6.09
CA ARG A 82 -9.98 26.93 -6.48
C ARG A 82 -10.16 28.28 -5.78
N MET A 83 -9.45 28.61 -4.70
CA MET A 83 -9.58 29.89 -3.97
C MET A 83 -8.37 30.84 -4.11
N PRO A 84 -8.54 32.17 -4.20
CA PRO A 84 -7.42 33.10 -4.01
C PRO A 84 -6.84 32.92 -2.59
N PHE A 85 -5.52 33.08 -2.48
CA PHE A 85 -4.66 32.83 -1.31
C PHE A 85 -5.37 32.50 0.02
N GLY A 86 -5.16 31.27 0.51
CA GLY A 86 -5.55 30.82 1.84
C GLY A 86 -4.36 30.24 2.58
N GLU A 87 -4.41 30.27 3.90
CA GLU A 87 -3.32 29.83 4.78
C GLU A 87 -3.66 28.47 5.40
N LEU A 88 -2.67 27.57 5.52
CA LEU A 88 -2.85 26.36 6.33
C LEU A 88 -2.85 26.74 7.81
N PRO A 89 -3.90 26.44 8.58
CA PRO A 89 -3.88 26.70 10.00
C PRO A 89 -2.90 25.74 10.70
N LEU A 90 -2.01 26.31 11.52
CA LEU A 90 -1.11 25.56 12.40
C LEU A 90 -1.94 24.94 13.54
N PHE A 91 -2.01 23.62 13.60
CA PHE A 91 -2.67 22.91 14.70
C PHE A 91 -1.74 21.85 15.30
N ALA A 92 -1.83 21.70 16.62
CA ALA A 92 -1.09 20.70 17.37
C ALA A 92 -1.58 19.28 17.05
N ARG A 93 -0.63 18.34 16.96
CA ARG A 93 -0.92 16.91 16.89
C ARG A 93 -1.64 16.45 18.15
N ASP A 94 -2.76 15.76 17.99
CA ASP A 94 -3.21 14.79 18.97
C ASP A 94 -3.60 13.51 18.22
N ALA A 95 -2.98 12.38 18.55
CA ALA A 95 -3.34 11.08 18.02
C ALA A 95 -2.96 10.01 19.04
N SER A 96 -3.86 9.74 19.99
CA SER A 96 -3.72 8.70 21.02
C SER A 96 -4.77 7.58 20.93
N VAL A 97 -5.35 7.34 19.75
CA VAL A 97 -6.31 6.24 19.51
C VAL A 97 -5.94 5.51 18.22
N ARG A 98 -6.14 4.17 18.15
CA ARG A 98 -5.88 3.36 16.93
C ARG A 98 -6.51 3.90 15.63
N ARG A 99 -7.61 4.67 15.75
CA ARG A 99 -8.23 5.41 14.63
C ARG A 99 -7.31 6.45 13.98
N GLY A 100 -6.30 6.95 14.69
CA GLY A 100 -5.35 7.95 14.21
C GLY A 100 -4.07 7.38 13.58
N VAL A 101 -3.84 6.05 13.59
CA VAL A 101 -2.56 5.47 13.13
C VAL A 101 -2.26 5.79 11.66
N VAL A 102 -3.31 5.80 10.83
CA VAL A 102 -3.22 6.08 9.39
C VAL A 102 -4.01 7.31 8.97
N GLU A 103 -4.47 8.12 9.91
CA GLU A 103 -5.22 9.33 9.61
C GLU A 103 -4.36 10.32 8.82
N GLY A 104 -4.89 10.79 7.69
CA GLY A 104 -4.20 11.67 6.74
C GLY A 104 -3.08 11.00 5.93
N LYS A 105 -2.67 9.76 6.25
CA LYS A 105 -1.61 9.07 5.52
C LYS A 105 -2.06 8.71 4.10
N VAL A 106 -1.13 8.80 3.16
CA VAL A 106 -1.27 8.32 1.78
C VAL A 106 -0.80 6.87 1.71
N VAL A 107 -1.71 5.96 1.32
CA VAL A 107 -1.44 4.52 1.24
C VAL A 107 -1.60 4.04 -0.20
N LEU A 108 -0.55 3.44 -0.76
CA LEU A 108 -0.63 2.73 -2.04
C LEU A 108 -0.84 1.25 -1.80
N ILE A 109 -1.91 0.66 -2.33
CA ILE A 109 -2.18 -0.78 -2.24
C ILE A 109 -2.31 -1.42 -3.61
N THR A 110 -1.51 -2.46 -3.88
CA THR A 110 -1.62 -3.25 -5.12
C THR A 110 -2.61 -4.41 -5.00
N GLY A 111 -3.29 -4.78 -6.08
CA GLY A 111 -4.34 -5.81 -6.03
C GLY A 111 -5.56 -5.36 -5.23
N GLY A 112 -5.85 -4.05 -5.24
CA GLY A 112 -6.87 -3.41 -4.41
C GLY A 112 -8.30 -3.44 -4.99
N ALA A 113 -8.51 -3.93 -6.22
CA ALA A 113 -9.83 -3.89 -6.87
C ALA A 113 -10.84 -4.88 -6.27
N GLN A 114 -10.39 -5.93 -5.58
CA GLN A 114 -11.26 -7.00 -5.09
C GLN A 114 -10.68 -7.75 -3.86
N GLY A 115 -11.51 -8.62 -3.28
CA GLY A 115 -11.11 -9.56 -2.23
C GLY A 115 -10.45 -8.88 -1.03
N LEU A 116 -9.32 -9.44 -0.58
CA LEU A 116 -8.56 -8.92 0.56
C LEU A 116 -8.09 -7.48 0.35
N GLY A 117 -7.59 -7.15 -0.84
CA GLY A 117 -7.08 -5.81 -1.14
C GLY A 117 -8.17 -4.75 -1.02
N ALA A 118 -9.36 -5.01 -1.58
CA ALA A 118 -10.52 -4.11 -1.44
C ALA A 118 -10.99 -4.00 0.02
N GLY A 119 -10.92 -5.09 0.78
CA GLY A 119 -11.25 -5.08 2.21
C GLY A 119 -10.29 -4.23 3.04
N ILE A 120 -8.99 -4.34 2.80
CA ILE A 120 -7.96 -3.51 3.44
C ILE A 120 -8.14 -2.04 3.03
N ALA A 121 -8.34 -1.76 1.74
CA ALA A 121 -8.52 -0.39 1.23
C ALA A 121 -9.70 0.32 1.93
N ARG A 122 -10.85 -0.34 2.02
CA ARG A 122 -12.01 0.18 2.75
C ARG A 122 -11.69 0.47 4.21
N GLY A 123 -11.10 -0.49 4.91
CA GLY A 123 -10.74 -0.33 6.31
C GLY A 123 -9.76 0.82 6.55
N LEU A 124 -8.79 1.02 5.66
CA LEU A 124 -7.85 2.16 5.74
C LEU A 124 -8.54 3.51 5.54
N VAL A 125 -9.48 3.61 4.58
CA VAL A 125 -10.30 4.82 4.39
C VAL A 125 -11.13 5.12 5.64
N GLU A 126 -11.74 4.10 6.24
CA GLU A 126 -12.48 4.21 7.51
C GLU A 126 -11.59 4.65 8.69
N GLN A 127 -10.28 4.37 8.64
CA GLN A 127 -9.28 4.87 9.61
C GLN A 127 -8.66 6.22 9.19
N GLY A 128 -9.20 6.90 8.18
CA GLY A 128 -8.78 8.25 7.85
C GLY A 128 -7.68 8.38 6.79
N ALA A 129 -7.23 7.29 6.18
CA ALA A 129 -6.22 7.33 5.13
C ALA A 129 -6.77 7.84 3.79
N PHE A 130 -5.88 8.36 2.94
CA PHE A 130 -6.11 8.51 1.50
C PHE A 130 -5.49 7.30 0.79
N VAL A 131 -6.30 6.52 0.07
CA VAL A 131 -5.89 5.22 -0.48
C VAL A 131 -5.80 5.24 -2.01
N ILE A 132 -4.62 5.01 -2.55
CA ILE A 132 -4.38 4.78 -3.97
C ILE A 132 -4.53 3.28 -4.24
N ILE A 133 -5.63 2.91 -4.90
CA ILE A 133 -6.00 1.54 -5.26
C ILE A 133 -5.38 1.21 -6.61
N ALA A 134 -4.30 0.43 -6.58
CA ALA A 134 -3.58 0.02 -7.77
C ALA A 134 -3.94 -1.41 -8.17
N ASP A 135 -4.38 -1.62 -9.41
CA ASP A 135 -4.76 -2.95 -9.89
C ASP A 135 -4.58 -3.08 -11.41
N ILE A 136 -4.41 -4.32 -11.89
CA ILE A 136 -4.43 -4.61 -13.33
C ILE A 136 -5.86 -4.45 -13.88
N ASN A 137 -6.86 -4.72 -13.05
CA ASN A 137 -8.25 -4.39 -13.32
C ASN A 137 -8.54 -2.93 -12.92
N LEU A 138 -8.15 -1.99 -13.77
CA LEU A 138 -8.37 -0.55 -13.53
C LEU A 138 -9.86 -0.23 -13.31
N GLU A 139 -10.77 -0.88 -14.03
CA GLU A 139 -12.19 -0.60 -13.89
C GLU A 139 -12.72 -1.02 -12.51
N GLY A 140 -12.34 -2.22 -12.06
CA GLY A 140 -12.65 -2.65 -10.69
C GLY A 140 -12.05 -1.72 -9.64
N ALA A 141 -10.82 -1.23 -9.85
CA ALA A 141 -10.20 -0.26 -8.94
C ALA A 141 -10.98 1.07 -8.90
N ARG A 142 -11.48 1.55 -10.05
CA ARG A 142 -12.32 2.76 -10.13
C ARG A 142 -13.64 2.58 -9.40
N GLU A 143 -14.34 1.48 -9.63
CA GLU A 143 -15.58 1.17 -8.93
C GLU A 143 -15.38 1.14 -7.40
N GLN A 144 -14.27 0.58 -6.92
CA GLN A 144 -13.95 0.60 -5.48
C GLN A 144 -13.67 2.02 -4.99
N ALA A 145 -12.87 2.80 -5.73
CA ALA A 145 -12.59 4.18 -5.36
C ALA A 145 -13.87 5.03 -5.29
N ASP A 146 -14.76 4.90 -6.27
CA ASP A 146 -16.04 5.61 -6.33
C ASP A 146 -16.95 5.24 -5.16
N LYS A 147 -17.03 3.95 -4.82
CA LYS A 147 -17.78 3.48 -3.63
C LYS A 147 -17.23 4.11 -2.34
N LEU A 148 -15.91 4.17 -2.19
CA LEU A 148 -15.26 4.75 -1.01
C LEU A 148 -15.40 6.27 -0.94
N ASN A 149 -15.54 6.94 -2.08
CA ASN A 149 -15.73 8.38 -2.17
C ASN A 149 -17.21 8.81 -2.07
N SER A 150 -18.16 7.86 -2.06
CA SER A 150 -19.60 8.15 -2.07
C SER A 150 -20.11 8.92 -0.85
N SER A 151 -19.36 8.93 0.26
CA SER A 151 -19.68 9.68 1.48
C SER A 151 -19.28 11.16 1.44
N GLY A 152 -18.79 11.66 0.29
CA GLY A 152 -18.60 13.08 0.00
C GLY A 152 -17.13 13.48 -0.18
N SER A 153 -16.25 13.03 0.72
CA SER A 153 -14.82 13.35 0.62
C SER A 153 -14.08 12.37 -0.28
N ARG A 154 -13.22 12.89 -1.16
CA ARG A 154 -12.32 12.06 -1.97
C ARG A 154 -11.23 11.47 -1.08
N ARG A 155 -11.37 10.19 -0.77
CA ARG A 155 -10.48 9.39 0.10
C ARG A 155 -9.81 8.23 -0.63
N ALA A 156 -10.17 7.99 -1.88
CA ALA A 156 -9.55 6.98 -2.72
C ALA A 156 -9.33 7.46 -4.16
N GLU A 157 -8.28 6.92 -4.80
CA GLU A 157 -7.97 7.10 -6.21
C GLU A 157 -7.58 5.76 -6.84
N ALA A 158 -7.99 5.52 -8.08
CA ALA A 158 -7.65 4.30 -8.81
C ALA A 158 -6.49 4.52 -9.79
N VAL A 159 -5.54 3.57 -9.84
CA VAL A 159 -4.41 3.57 -10.78
C VAL A 159 -4.25 2.19 -11.42
N GLY A 160 -4.01 2.14 -12.73
CA GLY A 160 -3.78 0.89 -13.45
C GLY A 160 -2.34 0.43 -13.27
N VAL A 161 -2.12 -0.82 -12.89
CA VAL A 161 -0.76 -1.40 -12.81
C VAL A 161 -0.75 -2.89 -13.11
N ASP A 162 0.13 -3.31 -14.02
CA ASP A 162 0.63 -4.68 -14.09
C ASP A 162 1.92 -4.77 -13.27
N VAL A 163 1.84 -5.37 -12.09
CA VAL A 163 2.98 -5.50 -11.16
C VAL A 163 4.08 -6.42 -11.70
N SER A 164 3.83 -7.18 -12.77
CA SER A 164 4.84 -7.98 -13.44
C SER A 164 5.69 -7.18 -14.45
N SER A 165 5.32 -5.93 -14.72
CA SER A 165 5.98 -5.03 -15.67
C SER A 165 6.60 -3.83 -14.96
N GLU A 166 7.94 -3.73 -14.97
CA GLU A 166 8.63 -2.59 -14.38
C GLU A 166 8.21 -1.26 -15.03
N LEU A 167 7.96 -1.25 -16.35
CA LEU A 167 7.46 -0.06 -17.04
C LEU A 167 6.08 0.36 -16.52
N SER A 168 5.19 -0.60 -16.27
CA SER A 168 3.89 -0.31 -15.69
C SER A 168 4.01 0.23 -14.26
N ILE A 169 4.92 -0.31 -13.46
CA ILE A 169 5.21 0.19 -12.11
C ILE A 169 5.74 1.63 -12.18
N ARG A 170 6.68 1.94 -13.09
CA ARG A 170 7.17 3.31 -13.30
C ARG A 170 6.04 4.29 -13.60
N LYS A 171 5.12 3.94 -14.51
CA LYS A 171 3.95 4.80 -14.82
C LYS A 171 3.03 4.99 -13.61
N MET A 172 2.80 3.94 -12.81
CA MET A 172 2.05 4.05 -11.56
C MET A 172 2.77 4.98 -10.56
N THR A 173 4.10 4.83 -10.42
CA THR A 173 4.96 5.71 -9.60
C THR A 173 4.82 7.17 -10.01
N GLU A 174 4.90 7.47 -11.31
CA GLU A 174 4.71 8.82 -11.85
C GLU A 174 3.33 9.38 -11.47
N ARG A 175 2.27 8.57 -11.62
CA ARG A 175 0.92 8.96 -11.24
C ARG A 175 0.79 9.25 -9.75
N VAL A 176 1.40 8.43 -8.89
CA VAL A 176 1.43 8.64 -7.43
C VAL A 176 2.11 9.96 -7.08
N LEU A 177 3.27 10.23 -7.69
CA LEU A 177 4.02 11.48 -7.48
C LEU A 177 3.23 12.71 -7.94
N LEU A 178 2.59 12.66 -9.10
CA LEU A 178 1.80 13.78 -9.59
C LEU A 178 0.51 14.00 -8.80
N SER A 179 -0.11 12.95 -8.28
CA SER A 179 -1.39 13.03 -7.57
C SER A 179 -1.22 13.42 -6.10
N ALA A 180 -0.30 12.76 -5.39
CA ALA A 180 -0.16 12.87 -3.94
C ALA A 180 1.22 13.33 -3.46
N GLY A 181 2.18 13.46 -4.38
CA GLY A 181 3.55 13.87 -4.10
C GLY A 181 4.41 12.81 -3.46
N GLY A 182 3.84 11.69 -3.06
CA GLY A 182 4.54 10.60 -2.38
C GLY A 182 3.54 9.68 -1.70
N ILE A 183 4.07 8.83 -0.84
CA ILE A 183 3.26 7.92 0.00
C ILE A 183 3.83 7.89 1.41
N ASP A 184 3.05 7.37 2.34
CA ASP A 184 3.49 7.02 3.69
C ASP A 184 3.58 5.51 3.87
N ILE A 185 2.72 4.76 3.17
CA ILE A 185 2.62 3.31 3.29
C ILE A 185 2.50 2.67 1.90
N LEU A 186 3.36 1.70 1.60
CA LEU A 186 3.19 0.76 0.49
C LEU A 186 2.62 -0.55 1.02
N ILE A 187 1.50 -1.01 0.48
CA ILE A 187 0.95 -2.35 0.71
C ILE A 187 1.07 -3.16 -0.59
N SER A 188 2.09 -4.02 -0.65
CA SER A 188 2.26 -4.97 -1.75
C SER A 188 1.38 -6.18 -1.53
N ASN A 189 0.16 -6.15 -2.08
CA ASN A 189 -0.86 -7.18 -1.87
C ASN A 189 -1.14 -8.06 -3.12
N ALA A 190 -0.79 -7.60 -4.32
CA ALA A 190 -0.97 -8.40 -5.53
C ALA A 190 -0.27 -9.78 -5.43
N GLY A 191 -0.97 -10.83 -5.85
CA GLY A 191 -0.49 -12.21 -5.78
C GLY A 191 -1.39 -13.15 -6.56
N ILE A 192 -0.81 -14.25 -7.04
CA ILE A 192 -1.54 -15.30 -7.76
C ILE A 192 -1.15 -16.68 -7.27
N LEU A 193 -2.05 -17.64 -7.43
CA LEU A 193 -1.77 -19.05 -7.16
C LEU A 193 -2.14 -19.88 -8.39
N ARG A 194 -1.20 -20.72 -8.83
CA ARG A 194 -1.44 -21.82 -9.76
C ARG A 194 -0.93 -23.09 -9.11
N ALA A 195 -1.85 -23.97 -8.68
CA ALA A 195 -1.51 -25.24 -8.06
C ALA A 195 -1.04 -26.24 -9.13
N GLY A 196 -0.03 -27.04 -8.81
CA GLY A 196 0.53 -28.05 -9.70
C GLY A 196 1.47 -29.00 -8.94
N SER A 197 1.46 -30.28 -9.32
CA SER A 197 2.48 -31.23 -8.88
C SER A 197 3.84 -30.77 -9.42
N VAL A 198 4.92 -30.94 -8.66
CA VAL A 198 6.29 -30.67 -9.17
C VAL A 198 6.63 -31.53 -10.39
N LEU A 199 5.95 -32.67 -10.54
CA LEU A 199 6.12 -33.58 -11.68
C LEU A 199 5.44 -33.08 -12.97
N GLU A 200 4.51 -32.13 -12.86
CA GLU A 200 3.62 -31.71 -13.96
C GLU A 200 3.62 -30.19 -14.20
N GLN A 201 4.03 -29.41 -13.19
CA GLN A 201 4.01 -27.95 -13.26
C GLN A 201 4.95 -27.47 -14.36
N SER A 202 4.42 -26.69 -15.31
CA SER A 202 5.23 -26.11 -16.38
C SER A 202 6.19 -25.06 -15.83
N ALA A 203 7.37 -24.95 -16.44
CA ALA A 203 8.33 -23.89 -16.11
C ALA A 203 7.72 -22.49 -16.31
N VAL A 204 6.89 -22.32 -17.35
CA VAL A 204 6.19 -21.06 -17.65
C VAL A 204 5.24 -20.67 -16.51
N ASP A 205 4.46 -21.61 -15.97
CA ASP A 205 3.59 -21.34 -14.82
C ASP A 205 4.39 -21.04 -13.55
N PHE A 206 5.48 -21.78 -13.33
CA PHE A 206 6.38 -21.56 -12.21
C PHE A 206 6.98 -20.15 -12.24
N GLU A 207 7.54 -19.74 -13.38
CA GLU A 207 8.09 -18.41 -13.62
C GLU A 207 7.03 -17.31 -13.48
N PHE A 208 5.84 -17.53 -14.03
CA PHE A 208 4.74 -16.57 -13.94
C PHE A 208 4.31 -16.31 -12.49
N VAL A 209 4.13 -17.38 -11.70
CA VAL A 209 3.81 -17.27 -10.26
C VAL A 209 4.94 -16.60 -9.50
N THR A 210 6.19 -16.94 -9.80
CA THR A 210 7.38 -16.33 -9.17
C THR A 210 7.47 -14.84 -9.49
N ARG A 211 7.30 -14.45 -10.75
CA ARG A 211 7.36 -13.06 -11.20
C ARG A 211 6.36 -12.19 -10.46
N ILE A 212 5.14 -12.66 -10.25
CA ILE A 212 4.09 -11.89 -9.57
C ILE A 212 4.23 -11.92 -8.04
N ASN A 213 4.54 -13.06 -7.43
CA ASN A 213 4.56 -13.17 -5.96
C ASN A 213 5.89 -12.76 -5.31
N TYR A 214 6.98 -12.79 -6.07
CA TYR A 214 8.34 -12.51 -5.58
C TYR A 214 8.95 -11.29 -6.27
N SER A 215 9.19 -11.36 -7.59
CA SER A 215 9.89 -10.27 -8.32
C SER A 215 9.13 -8.94 -8.29
N ALA A 216 7.79 -8.98 -8.37
CA ALA A 216 6.97 -7.78 -8.28
C ALA A 216 7.15 -7.03 -6.96
N PHE A 217 7.33 -7.73 -5.83
CA PHE A 217 7.58 -7.07 -4.54
C PHE A 217 8.90 -6.30 -4.57
N PHE A 218 9.98 -6.90 -5.08
CA PHE A 218 11.24 -6.20 -5.29
C PHE A 218 11.06 -4.95 -6.18
N LEU A 219 10.36 -5.06 -7.31
CA LEU A 219 10.15 -3.92 -8.20
C LEU A 219 9.35 -2.80 -7.52
N LEU A 220 8.29 -3.13 -6.79
CA LEU A 220 7.50 -2.16 -6.03
C LEU A 220 8.36 -1.46 -4.97
N VAL A 221 9.16 -2.21 -4.19
CA VAL A 221 10.06 -1.64 -3.19
C VAL A 221 11.11 -0.75 -3.83
N LYS A 222 11.77 -1.19 -4.91
CA LYS A 222 12.78 -0.39 -5.64
C LYS A 222 12.26 0.99 -6.01
N HIS A 223 11.04 1.06 -6.56
CA HIS A 223 10.46 2.33 -7.03
C HIS A 223 9.90 3.17 -5.87
N MET A 224 9.21 2.55 -4.91
CA MET A 224 8.60 3.29 -3.79
C MET A 224 9.63 3.73 -2.74
N ALA A 225 10.63 2.91 -2.43
CA ALA A 225 11.69 3.28 -1.48
C ALA A 225 12.46 4.52 -1.97
N SER A 226 12.70 4.65 -3.29
CA SER A 226 13.32 5.85 -3.86
C SER A 226 12.52 7.13 -3.56
N ILE A 227 11.19 7.07 -3.62
CA ILE A 227 10.30 8.19 -3.23
C ILE A 227 10.42 8.47 -1.73
N LEU A 228 10.33 7.43 -0.90
CA LEU A 228 10.35 7.54 0.56
C LEU A 228 11.67 8.14 1.06
N VAL A 229 12.81 7.77 0.47
CA VAL A 229 14.13 8.34 0.78
C VAL A 229 14.15 9.85 0.50
N ARG A 230 13.61 10.29 -0.64
CA ARG A 230 13.56 11.72 -1.00
C ARG A 230 12.65 12.52 -0.07
N GLN A 231 11.51 11.93 0.30
CA GLN A 231 10.61 12.51 1.29
C GLN A 231 11.28 12.62 2.67
N ARG A 232 11.98 11.57 3.10
CA ARG A 232 12.73 11.55 4.36
C ARG A 232 13.86 12.58 4.38
N ALA A 233 14.52 12.85 3.26
CA ALA A 233 15.63 13.81 3.19
C ALA A 233 15.24 15.22 3.68
N THR A 234 13.96 15.60 3.54
CA THR A 234 13.43 16.89 4.02
C THR A 234 12.64 16.77 5.34
N ASN A 235 12.43 15.55 5.84
CA ASN A 235 11.80 15.27 7.12
C ASN A 235 12.47 14.10 7.85
N PRO A 236 13.67 14.27 8.42
CA PRO A 236 14.43 13.21 9.06
C PRO A 236 13.78 12.62 10.32
N GLY A 237 12.64 13.13 10.78
CA GLY A 237 11.88 12.57 11.89
C GLY A 237 10.76 11.60 11.46
N TYR A 238 10.36 11.62 10.19
CA TYR A 238 9.15 10.92 9.73
C TYR A 238 9.40 9.49 9.22
N SER A 239 8.80 8.49 9.86
CA SER A 239 8.91 7.10 9.45
C SER A 239 7.86 6.71 8.41
N SER A 240 8.19 5.75 7.56
CA SER A 240 7.30 5.19 6.54
C SER A 240 7.28 3.67 6.58
N ASP A 241 6.25 3.05 6.03
CA ASP A 241 6.05 1.61 6.14
C ASP A 241 5.90 0.95 4.76
N ILE A 242 6.59 -0.16 4.57
CA ILE A 242 6.37 -1.09 3.48
C ILE A 242 5.83 -2.37 4.08
N ILE A 243 4.62 -2.74 3.66
CA ILE A 243 3.94 -3.94 4.11
C ILE A 243 3.74 -4.88 2.93
N GLN A 244 4.25 -6.09 3.05
CA GLN A 244 3.97 -7.16 2.10
C GLN A 244 2.82 -8.02 2.63
N ILE A 245 1.75 -8.19 1.85
CA ILE A 245 0.74 -9.21 2.15
C ILE A 245 1.26 -10.55 1.64
N ASN A 246 1.82 -11.31 2.58
CA ASN A 246 2.37 -12.62 2.39
C ASN A 246 1.25 -13.67 2.58
N SER A 247 1.54 -14.79 3.24
CA SER A 247 0.63 -15.89 3.46
C SER A 247 1.21 -16.79 4.56
N LYS A 248 0.37 -17.56 5.25
CA LYS A 248 0.86 -18.71 6.02
C LYS A 248 1.75 -19.66 5.21
N SER A 249 1.59 -19.70 3.89
CA SER A 249 2.47 -20.46 2.98
C SER A 249 3.86 -19.88 2.79
N GLY A 250 4.15 -18.69 3.31
CA GLY A 250 5.51 -18.18 3.49
C GLY A 250 6.18 -18.68 4.77
N LEU A 251 5.41 -19.28 5.69
CA LEU A 251 5.90 -19.80 6.97
C LEU A 251 6.00 -21.32 6.99
N VAL A 252 5.14 -22.00 6.22
CA VAL A 252 5.08 -23.46 6.11
C VAL A 252 4.87 -23.86 4.66
N GLY A 253 5.58 -24.91 4.21
CA GLY A 253 5.44 -25.45 2.87
C GLY A 253 3.99 -25.83 2.53
N SER A 254 3.61 -25.66 1.26
CA SER A 254 2.25 -25.91 0.78
C SER A 254 2.26 -26.94 -0.34
N ASN A 255 1.61 -28.09 -0.08
CA ASN A 255 1.58 -29.22 -1.00
C ASN A 255 0.98 -28.81 -2.37
N LYS A 256 1.68 -29.18 -3.45
CA LYS A 256 1.35 -28.83 -4.85
C LYS A 256 1.22 -27.31 -5.11
N ASN A 257 1.88 -26.48 -4.32
CA ASN A 257 1.92 -25.02 -4.49
C ASN A 257 3.35 -24.50 -4.41
N ALA A 258 4.33 -25.25 -4.95
CA ALA A 258 5.76 -24.98 -4.73
C ALA A 258 6.18 -23.57 -5.19
N ALA A 259 5.77 -23.13 -6.39
CA ALA A 259 6.06 -21.78 -6.88
C ALA A 259 5.49 -20.68 -5.96
N TYR A 260 4.26 -20.87 -5.47
CA TYR A 260 3.60 -19.92 -4.58
C TYR A 260 4.26 -19.88 -3.21
N ALA A 261 4.45 -21.05 -2.58
CA ALA A 261 5.11 -21.14 -1.27
C ALA A 261 6.55 -20.64 -1.35
N GLY A 262 7.33 -21.06 -2.35
CA GLY A 262 8.69 -20.58 -2.58
C GLY A 262 8.75 -19.07 -2.74
N GLY A 263 7.86 -18.48 -3.55
CA GLY A 263 7.76 -17.01 -3.68
C GLY A 263 7.37 -16.31 -2.37
N LYS A 264 6.50 -16.91 -1.55
CA LYS A 264 6.08 -16.37 -0.25
C LYS A 264 7.17 -16.51 0.83
N PHE A 265 7.90 -17.62 0.88
CA PHE A 265 9.11 -17.78 1.71
C PHE A 265 10.20 -16.78 1.30
N GLY A 266 10.51 -16.71 0.00
CA GLY A 266 11.45 -15.74 -0.53
C GLY A 266 11.04 -14.31 -0.23
N GLY A 267 9.74 -14.01 -0.30
CA GLY A 267 9.18 -12.70 0.07
C GLY A 267 9.49 -12.30 1.50
N ILE A 268 9.52 -13.23 2.46
CA ILE A 268 9.96 -12.95 3.84
C ILE A 268 11.46 -12.65 3.88
N GLY A 269 12.26 -13.38 3.10
CA GLY A 269 13.68 -13.07 2.92
C GLY A 269 13.89 -11.65 2.39
N LEU A 270 13.13 -11.23 1.36
CA LEU A 270 13.17 -9.86 0.86
C LEU A 270 12.73 -8.84 1.92
N VAL A 271 11.69 -9.12 2.70
CA VAL A 271 11.27 -8.25 3.81
C VAL A 271 12.39 -8.03 4.81
N GLN A 272 13.09 -9.11 5.22
CA GLN A 272 14.21 -9.01 6.15
C GLN A 272 15.39 -8.25 5.55
N SER A 273 15.77 -8.54 4.30
CA SER A 273 16.87 -7.86 3.63
C SER A 273 16.59 -6.37 3.42
N PHE A 274 15.39 -6.02 2.94
CA PHE A 274 15.00 -4.62 2.75
C PHE A 274 14.82 -3.88 4.07
N ALA A 275 14.39 -4.54 5.14
CA ALA A 275 14.33 -3.93 6.46
C ALA A 275 15.72 -3.53 6.97
N LEU A 276 16.74 -4.37 6.78
CA LEU A 276 18.12 -4.07 7.16
C LEU A 276 18.70 -2.90 6.36
N GLU A 277 18.39 -2.83 5.06
CA GLU A 277 18.86 -1.77 4.18
C GLU A 277 18.13 -0.44 4.43
N LEU A 278 16.80 -0.46 4.53
CA LEU A 278 16.00 0.76 4.48
C LEU A 278 15.77 1.42 5.85
N VAL A 279 16.17 0.77 6.95
CA VAL A 279 16.02 1.32 8.31
C VAL A 279 16.84 2.61 8.50
N GLU A 280 17.99 2.77 7.82
CA GLU A 280 18.77 4.01 7.88
C GLU A 280 17.99 5.22 7.33
N TYR A 281 17.02 4.98 6.45
CA TYR A 281 16.11 5.97 5.88
C TYR A 281 14.78 6.09 6.65
N GLY A 282 14.66 5.46 7.83
CA GLY A 282 13.44 5.47 8.62
C GLY A 282 12.26 4.72 7.97
N ILE A 283 12.54 3.76 7.08
CA ILE A 283 11.53 2.95 6.40
C ILE A 283 11.50 1.57 7.05
N LYS A 284 10.35 1.21 7.63
CA LYS A 284 10.09 -0.14 8.14
C LYS A 284 9.59 -1.04 7.02
N VAL A 285 9.99 -2.31 7.04
CA VAL A 285 9.53 -3.31 6.07
C VAL A 285 9.06 -4.53 6.82
N ASN A 286 7.78 -4.88 6.72
CA ASN A 286 7.20 -6.04 7.41
C ASN A 286 6.30 -6.86 6.46
N ALA A 287 6.09 -8.12 6.80
CA ALA A 287 5.14 -9.01 6.14
C ALA A 287 3.97 -9.32 7.07
N ILE A 288 2.76 -9.32 6.53
CA ILE A 288 1.60 -9.94 7.17
C ILE A 288 1.39 -11.30 6.52
N CYS A 289 1.20 -12.35 7.31
CA CYS A 289 1.04 -13.73 6.84
C CYS A 289 -0.37 -14.25 7.17
N PRO A 290 -1.40 -13.93 6.37
CA PRO A 290 -2.76 -14.37 6.64
C PRO A 290 -2.96 -15.88 6.52
N GLY A 291 -3.95 -16.37 7.27
CA GLY A 291 -4.61 -17.64 7.05
C GLY A 291 -5.48 -17.64 5.78
N ASN A 292 -6.38 -18.62 5.68
CA ASN A 292 -7.28 -18.70 4.53
C ASN A 292 -8.44 -17.70 4.68
N LEU A 293 -8.71 -16.93 3.63
CA LEU A 293 -9.89 -16.06 3.54
C LEU A 293 -11.02 -16.83 2.87
N PHE A 294 -11.76 -17.61 3.66
CA PHE A 294 -12.77 -18.53 3.12
C PHE A 294 -13.88 -17.82 2.36
N ASP A 295 -14.27 -16.61 2.75
CA ASP A 295 -15.31 -15.83 2.07
C ASP A 295 -14.78 -15.04 0.85
N GLY A 296 -13.46 -15.06 0.63
CA GLY A 296 -12.85 -14.42 -0.53
C GLY A 296 -13.09 -15.19 -1.83
N PRO A 297 -12.96 -14.54 -3.00
CA PRO A 297 -13.23 -15.15 -4.31
C PRO A 297 -12.36 -16.37 -4.59
N LEU A 298 -11.13 -16.43 -4.06
CA LEU A 298 -10.26 -17.60 -4.21
C LEU A 298 -10.90 -18.88 -3.64
N TRP A 299 -11.66 -18.79 -2.55
CA TRP A 299 -12.25 -19.94 -1.86
C TRP A 299 -13.72 -20.16 -2.22
N SER A 300 -14.52 -19.09 -2.19
CA SER A 300 -15.98 -19.15 -2.27
C SER A 300 -16.58 -18.83 -3.64
N ASP A 301 -15.78 -18.56 -4.68
CA ASP A 301 -16.32 -18.43 -6.03
C ASP A 301 -17.08 -19.72 -6.43
N PRO A 302 -18.34 -19.61 -6.91
CA PRO A 302 -19.21 -20.77 -7.13
C PRO A 302 -18.76 -21.67 -8.29
N ASP A 303 -17.94 -21.16 -9.20
CA ASP A 303 -17.49 -21.88 -10.39
C ASP A 303 -16.04 -22.33 -10.26
N LYS A 304 -15.19 -21.44 -9.75
CA LYS A 304 -13.73 -21.51 -9.76
C LYS A 304 -13.12 -21.52 -8.36
N GLY A 305 -13.91 -21.35 -7.30
CA GLY A 305 -13.42 -21.32 -5.93
C GLY A 305 -12.83 -22.66 -5.47
N LEU A 306 -11.85 -22.61 -4.57
CA LEU A 306 -11.18 -23.80 -4.06
C LEU A 306 -12.14 -24.79 -3.39
N PHE A 307 -13.21 -24.34 -2.73
CA PHE A 307 -14.18 -25.27 -2.13
C PHE A 307 -14.85 -26.16 -3.18
N VAL A 308 -15.31 -25.57 -4.29
CA VAL A 308 -15.96 -26.29 -5.38
C VAL A 308 -14.97 -27.20 -6.10
N GLN A 309 -13.75 -26.74 -6.34
CA GLN A 309 -12.69 -27.57 -6.94
C GLN A 309 -12.34 -28.78 -6.06
N TYR A 310 -12.22 -28.58 -4.75
CA TYR A 310 -11.86 -29.64 -3.82
C TYR A 310 -12.97 -30.66 -3.62
N LEU A 311 -14.23 -30.23 -3.66
CA LEU A 311 -15.39 -31.12 -3.71
C LEU A 311 -15.35 -31.98 -4.99
N LYS A 312 -15.22 -31.34 -6.17
CA LYS A 312 -15.20 -32.03 -7.48
C LYS A 312 -14.06 -33.05 -7.62
N THR A 313 -12.91 -32.75 -7.02
CA THR A 313 -11.72 -33.63 -7.07
C THR A 313 -11.72 -34.71 -5.99
N GLY A 314 -12.73 -34.75 -5.11
CA GLY A 314 -12.77 -35.68 -3.99
C GLY A 314 -11.61 -35.51 -3.01
N LYS A 315 -11.05 -34.29 -2.94
CA LYS A 315 -9.84 -34.02 -2.14
C LYS A 315 -10.08 -34.24 -0.65
N ILE A 316 -11.32 -34.03 -0.19
CA ILE A 316 -11.74 -34.27 1.19
C ILE A 316 -12.61 -35.53 1.21
N PRO A 317 -12.09 -36.67 1.70
CA PRO A 317 -12.87 -37.90 1.81
C PRO A 317 -14.13 -37.67 2.66
N GLY A 318 -15.29 -38.07 2.13
CA GLY A 318 -16.58 -37.99 2.82
C GLY A 318 -17.27 -36.62 2.75
N ALA A 319 -16.72 -35.63 2.04
CA ALA A 319 -17.43 -34.37 1.80
C ALA A 319 -18.59 -34.58 0.81
N GLY A 320 -19.82 -34.32 1.26
CA GLY A 320 -21.03 -34.38 0.44
C GLY A 320 -21.32 -33.05 -0.27
N ASP A 321 -20.93 -31.92 0.31
CA ASP A 321 -21.09 -30.60 -0.28
C ASP A 321 -19.92 -29.63 0.04
N VAL A 322 -20.06 -28.39 -0.43
CA VAL A 322 -19.07 -27.30 -0.20
C VAL A 322 -18.93 -26.95 1.28
N LYS A 323 -19.99 -27.09 2.09
CA LYS A 323 -19.96 -26.79 3.53
C LYS A 323 -19.11 -27.81 4.26
N ASP A 324 -19.15 -29.08 3.87
CA ASP A 324 -18.26 -30.11 4.43
C ASP A 324 -16.79 -29.79 4.15
N VAL A 325 -16.47 -29.37 2.92
CA VAL A 325 -15.11 -28.94 2.57
C VAL A 325 -14.71 -27.71 3.39
N ARG A 326 -15.59 -26.72 3.54
CA ARG A 326 -15.34 -25.53 4.35
C ARG A 326 -15.06 -25.88 5.81
N LYS A 327 -15.95 -26.67 6.43
CA LYS A 327 -15.83 -27.13 7.81
C LYS A 327 -14.49 -27.85 8.04
N PHE A 328 -14.09 -28.76 7.14
CA PHE A 328 -12.81 -29.45 7.23
C PHE A 328 -11.60 -28.50 7.27
N TYR A 329 -11.65 -27.37 6.56
CA TYR A 329 -10.56 -26.38 6.60
C TYR A 329 -10.66 -25.42 7.79
N GLU A 330 -11.86 -25.11 8.27
CA GLU A 330 -12.09 -24.33 9.50
C GLU A 330 -11.62 -25.09 10.75
N GLU A 331 -11.83 -26.41 10.82
CA GLU A 331 -11.37 -27.27 11.92
C GLU A 331 -9.84 -27.31 12.06
N LYS A 332 -9.10 -26.96 10.99
CA LYS A 332 -7.63 -26.82 11.03
C LYS A 332 -7.16 -25.48 11.58
N VAL A 333 -8.07 -24.56 11.85
CA VAL A 333 -7.79 -23.26 12.46
C VAL A 333 -8.23 -23.33 13.92
N PRO A 334 -7.31 -23.23 14.89
CA PRO A 334 -7.68 -23.28 16.32
C PRO A 334 -8.78 -22.30 16.74
N MET A 335 -8.86 -21.12 16.10
CA MET A 335 -9.95 -20.15 16.34
C MET A 335 -11.27 -20.47 15.62
N GLY A 336 -11.36 -21.60 14.91
CA GLY A 336 -12.61 -22.14 14.34
C GLY A 336 -13.23 -21.35 13.18
N ARG A 337 -12.49 -20.43 12.55
CA ARG A 337 -12.99 -19.62 11.43
C ARG A 337 -11.89 -19.24 10.42
N GLY A 338 -12.32 -18.77 9.26
CA GLY A 338 -11.44 -18.13 8.27
C GLY A 338 -10.90 -16.78 8.76
N CYS A 339 -9.81 -16.34 8.13
CA CYS A 339 -9.25 -15.01 8.30
C CYS A 339 -10.10 -13.98 7.52
N GLU A 340 -10.35 -12.82 8.12
CA GLU A 340 -11.09 -11.73 7.50
C GLU A 340 -10.17 -10.57 7.14
N SER A 341 -10.63 -9.69 6.24
CA SER A 341 -9.87 -8.48 5.89
C SER A 341 -9.61 -7.59 7.11
N GLN A 342 -10.52 -7.60 8.10
CA GLN A 342 -10.36 -6.83 9.34
C GLN A 342 -9.23 -7.38 10.23
N ASP A 343 -9.03 -8.71 10.25
CA ASP A 343 -7.92 -9.31 11.00
C ASP A 343 -6.58 -8.85 10.41
N VAL A 344 -6.48 -8.86 9.08
CA VAL A 344 -5.29 -8.41 8.34
C VAL A 344 -5.08 -6.91 8.52
N LEU A 345 -6.14 -6.09 8.45
CA LEU A 345 -6.06 -4.65 8.69
C LEU A 345 -5.51 -4.35 10.08
N ARG A 346 -5.97 -5.04 11.12
CA ARG A 346 -5.47 -4.82 12.49
C ARG A 346 -3.97 -5.10 12.62
N ALA A 347 -3.46 -6.11 11.92
CA ALA A 347 -2.03 -6.42 11.89
C ALA A 347 -1.23 -5.38 11.09
N ILE A 348 -1.79 -4.84 10.00
CA ILE A 348 -1.19 -3.71 9.27
C ILE A 348 -1.08 -2.49 10.19
N LEU A 349 -2.17 -2.11 10.86
CA LEU A 349 -2.18 -0.96 11.78
C LEU A 349 -1.17 -1.15 12.92
N TYR A 350 -1.07 -2.37 13.48
CA TYR A 350 -0.03 -2.70 14.46
C TYR A 350 1.38 -2.44 13.90
N CYS A 351 1.70 -2.96 12.71
CA CYS A 351 3.03 -2.79 12.11
C CYS A 351 3.36 -1.31 11.86
N VAL A 352 2.37 -0.50 11.48
CA VAL A 352 2.54 0.95 11.25
C VAL A 352 2.75 1.68 12.58
N GLU A 353 1.93 1.38 13.60
CA GLU A 353 1.98 2.00 14.93
C GLU A 353 3.28 1.66 15.67
N GLN A 354 3.75 0.42 15.56
CA GLN A 354 4.94 -0.08 16.24
C GLN A 354 6.21 0.63 15.76
N GLN A 355 6.94 1.27 16.66
CA GLN A 355 8.14 2.05 16.34
C GLN A 355 9.44 1.23 16.40
N TYR A 356 9.48 0.14 17.16
CA TYR A 356 10.71 -0.60 17.45
C TYR A 356 10.80 -1.97 16.75
N GLU A 357 10.04 -2.17 15.67
CA GLU A 357 10.04 -3.44 14.92
C GLU A 357 10.08 -3.20 13.40
N THR A 358 10.93 -3.98 12.73
CA THR A 358 11.01 -4.09 11.27
C THR A 358 11.55 -5.48 10.90
N GLY A 359 11.36 -5.91 9.67
CA GLY A 359 11.79 -7.23 9.16
C GLY A 359 10.93 -8.40 9.63
N GLN A 360 9.76 -8.14 10.22
CA GLN A 360 8.94 -9.18 10.85
C GLN A 360 7.99 -9.85 9.86
N ALA A 361 7.71 -11.14 10.09
CA ALA A 361 6.65 -11.88 9.41
C ALA A 361 5.52 -12.18 10.41
N VAL A 362 4.49 -11.34 10.43
CA VAL A 362 3.42 -11.38 11.44
C VAL A 362 2.34 -12.40 11.04
N PRO A 363 2.17 -13.53 11.76
CA PRO A 363 1.13 -14.50 11.45
C PRO A 363 -0.27 -13.97 11.81
N VAL A 364 -1.20 -14.03 10.86
CA VAL A 364 -2.64 -13.75 11.08
C VAL A 364 -3.43 -14.99 10.69
N THR A 365 -3.18 -16.08 11.43
CA THR A 365 -3.52 -17.45 11.01
C THR A 365 -4.55 -18.13 11.89
N GLY A 366 -5.14 -17.43 12.87
CA GLY A 366 -6.09 -18.01 13.83
C GLY A 366 -5.49 -19.14 14.68
N GLY A 367 -4.17 -19.09 14.92
CA GLY A 367 -3.42 -20.11 15.64
C GLY A 367 -2.92 -21.28 14.78
N GLN A 368 -3.23 -21.31 13.48
CA GLN A 368 -2.82 -22.43 12.61
C GLN A 368 -1.30 -22.50 12.40
N VAL A 369 -0.61 -21.37 12.47
CA VAL A 369 0.86 -21.30 12.44
C VAL A 369 1.30 -20.39 13.59
N MET A 370 2.12 -20.92 14.48
CA MET A 370 2.78 -20.21 15.57
C MET A 370 4.28 -20.22 15.29
N LEU A 371 4.93 -19.04 15.37
CA LEU A 371 6.38 -18.94 15.23
C LEU A 371 7.02 -19.36 16.57
N GLY A 372 8.08 -20.15 16.49
CA GLY A 372 8.81 -20.69 17.65
C GLY A 372 10.12 -19.98 17.92
#